data_AF-A0A7S3B6Z2-F1
#
_entry.id   AF-A0A7S3B6Z2-F1
#
_cell.length_a   1.000
_cell.length_b   1.000
_cell.length_c   1.000
_cell.angle_alpha   90.00
_cell.angle_beta   90.00
_cell.angle_gamma   90.00
#
_symmetry.space_group_name_H-M   'P 1'
#
loop_
_entity.id
_entity.type
_entity.pdbx_description
1 polymer ?
#
loop_
_entity_poly.entity_id
_entity_poly.type
_entity_poly.pdbx_seq_one_letter_code
_entity_poly.pdbx_strand_id
1 'polypeptide(L)'
;LSLPPQPPAAHRSPPPPLAPTMLLTQLPAAADESEAGLSEYERQRNAHIRRNREYMLRLGLPAAADALAAAAAPKKAPPNKRKHKTTPSEPTRRSARQRGATAEFSGEEIDALDEDHKNHPNEGHAAVREPQLKATRSEADMLAETQRWLERSRAALLKLPPAASSGDKWAAEAERRWGQEVRRAADGKSFDWRKYVQSRMSSPPPPSPHGLLQEFYAFDTWQLLIACVLMSRVSSWDTKHRCISAFFERFPTPSDALHATSEQMLEVMKPLGLFENRLRSVTAVTERFLAAPVFEVGLEPNVKIYGIGAFGFESFKLFCRADLSFTPQDATLKTFSAWQKRHAKKEEDR
;
A
#
# COMPACT_ATOMS: atom_id res chain seq x y z
N LEU A 1 -65.74 53.42 -34.56
CA LEU A 1 -66.03 52.50 -33.45
C LEU A 1 -64.71 52.22 -32.74
N SER A 2 -64.54 52.87 -31.59
CA SER A 2 -63.36 52.88 -30.75
C SER A 2 -63.42 51.81 -29.66
N LEU A 3 -62.25 51.61 -29.03
CA LEU A 3 -61.95 51.06 -27.69
C LEU A 3 -61.53 49.58 -27.61
N PRO A 4 -60.68 49.20 -26.63
CA PRO A 4 -59.43 49.82 -26.15
C PRO A 4 -58.33 48.76 -25.81
N PRO A 5 -57.11 49.15 -25.37
CA PRO A 5 -56.01 48.23 -25.04
C PRO A 5 -56.00 47.79 -23.56
N GLN A 6 -55.39 46.64 -23.26
CA GLN A 6 -55.21 46.02 -21.92
C GLN A 6 -53.91 45.15 -21.93
N PRO A 7 -53.28 44.82 -20.77
CA PRO A 7 -51.96 45.28 -20.31
C PRO A 7 -50.87 44.17 -20.34
N PRO A 8 -49.60 44.45 -19.93
CA PRO A 8 -48.49 43.50 -20.16
C PRO A 8 -48.49 42.34 -19.16
N ALA A 9 -48.34 41.11 -19.68
CA ALA A 9 -48.20 39.90 -18.87
C ALA A 9 -46.73 39.62 -18.51
N ALA A 10 -46.54 39.28 -17.24
CA ALA A 10 -45.29 39.10 -16.53
C ALA A 10 -44.35 38.03 -17.11
N HIS A 11 -43.04 38.33 -17.03
CA HIS A 11 -41.96 37.36 -17.12
C HIS A 11 -42.20 36.18 -16.16
N ARG A 12 -42.39 34.97 -16.72
CA ARG A 12 -42.27 33.71 -15.99
C ARG A 12 -40.99 33.01 -16.43
N SER A 13 -40.06 32.89 -15.50
CA SER A 13 -38.83 32.10 -15.62
C SER A 13 -39.14 30.61 -15.84
N PRO A 14 -38.27 29.88 -16.57
CA PRO A 14 -38.46 28.47 -16.87
C PRO A 14 -38.26 27.57 -15.63
N PRO A 15 -38.87 26.36 -15.61
CA PRO A 15 -38.81 25.44 -14.48
C PRO A 15 -37.42 24.81 -14.30
N PRO A 16 -37.05 24.43 -13.07
CA PRO A 16 -35.76 23.78 -12.79
C PRO A 16 -35.72 22.36 -13.35
N PRO A 17 -34.54 21.88 -13.80
CA PRO A 17 -34.38 20.53 -14.34
C PRO A 17 -34.47 19.46 -13.25
N LEU A 18 -35.07 18.34 -13.64
CA LEU A 18 -35.27 17.11 -12.89
C LEU A 18 -33.98 16.60 -12.26
N ALA A 19 -34.01 16.36 -10.96
CA ALA A 19 -32.94 15.69 -10.23
C ALA A 19 -32.83 14.22 -10.71
N PRO A 20 -31.63 13.72 -11.06
CA PRO A 20 -31.42 12.29 -11.20
C PRO A 20 -31.44 11.66 -9.81
N THR A 21 -32.51 10.90 -9.53
CA THR A 21 -32.56 9.93 -8.44
C THR A 21 -31.47 8.88 -8.66
N MET A 22 -30.26 9.16 -8.17
CA MET A 22 -29.25 8.13 -7.94
C MET A 22 -29.65 7.41 -6.66
N LEU A 23 -30.25 6.23 -6.83
CA LEU A 23 -30.41 5.24 -5.78
C LEU A 23 -29.01 4.87 -5.29
N LEU A 24 -28.54 5.58 -4.27
CA LEU A 24 -27.35 5.20 -3.52
C LEU A 24 -27.75 3.96 -2.72
N THR A 25 -27.58 2.78 -3.31
CA THR A 25 -27.48 1.53 -2.53
C THR A 25 -26.24 1.64 -1.67
N GLN A 26 -26.39 2.30 -0.52
CA GLN A 26 -25.55 2.09 0.65
C GLN A 26 -25.73 0.63 1.04
N LEU A 27 -24.83 -0.21 0.53
CA LEU A 27 -24.53 -1.46 1.19
C LEU A 27 -24.09 -1.07 2.61
N PRO A 28 -24.77 -1.54 3.67
CA PRO A 28 -24.30 -1.30 5.01
C PRO A 28 -22.89 -1.87 5.11
N ALA A 29 -21.96 -1.07 5.61
CA ALA A 29 -20.68 -1.56 6.08
C ALA A 29 -21.00 -2.60 7.16
N ALA A 30 -21.07 -3.87 6.77
CA ALA A 30 -20.96 -4.97 7.70
C ALA A 30 -19.58 -4.82 8.33
N ALA A 31 -19.53 -4.16 9.49
CA ALA A 31 -18.43 -4.31 10.41
C ALA A 31 -18.36 -5.82 10.69
N ASP A 32 -17.37 -6.47 10.09
CA ASP A 32 -17.10 -7.87 10.26
C ASP A 32 -16.85 -8.08 11.76
N GLU A 33 -17.84 -8.64 12.48
CA GLU A 33 -17.76 -8.95 13.92
C GLU A 33 -16.61 -9.93 14.24
N SER A 34 -15.87 -10.39 13.23
CA SER A 34 -14.70 -11.27 13.35
C SER A 34 -13.41 -10.59 13.83
N GLU A 35 -13.33 -9.25 13.93
CA GLU A 35 -12.11 -8.56 14.40
C GLU A 35 -12.01 -8.33 15.91
N ALA A 36 -13.08 -8.60 16.67
CA ALA A 36 -13.16 -8.30 18.11
C ALA A 36 -12.20 -9.13 18.99
N GLY A 37 -11.62 -10.22 18.47
CA GLY A 37 -10.71 -11.12 19.19
C GLY A 37 -9.28 -11.18 18.66
N LEU A 38 -8.93 -10.37 17.66
CA LEU A 38 -7.61 -10.40 17.03
C LEU A 38 -6.61 -9.51 17.79
N SER A 39 -5.38 -9.98 17.95
CA SER A 39 -4.30 -9.12 18.47
C SER A 39 -4.06 -7.93 17.53
N GLU A 40 -3.47 -6.86 18.05
CA GLU A 40 -3.13 -5.68 17.24
C GLU A 40 -2.30 -6.03 16.01
N TYR A 41 -1.37 -6.98 16.16
CA TYR A 41 -0.54 -7.50 15.09
C TYR A 41 -1.36 -8.24 14.02
N GLU A 42 -2.32 -9.08 14.42
CA GLU A 42 -3.17 -9.84 13.49
C GLU A 42 -4.13 -8.93 12.72
N ARG A 43 -4.63 -7.86 13.35
CA ARG A 43 -5.40 -6.82 12.66
C ARG A 43 -4.57 -6.07 11.62
N GLN A 44 -3.36 -5.65 12.00
CA GLN A 44 -2.44 -4.98 11.08
C GLN A 44 -2.06 -5.89 9.89
N ARG A 45 -1.95 -7.18 10.13
CA ARG A 45 -1.65 -8.23 9.15
C ARG A 45 -2.82 -8.56 8.23
N ASN A 46 -4.02 -8.75 8.74
CA ASN A 46 -5.21 -9.00 7.92
C ASN A 46 -5.53 -7.78 7.04
N ALA A 47 -5.35 -6.57 7.60
CA ALA A 47 -5.38 -5.36 6.81
C ALA A 47 -4.29 -5.40 5.72
N HIS A 48 -3.07 -5.86 6.01
CA HIS A 48 -1.98 -5.96 5.02
C HIS A 48 -2.36 -6.90 3.85
N ILE A 49 -2.94 -8.06 4.15
CA ILE A 49 -3.39 -9.04 3.14
C ILE A 49 -4.51 -8.45 2.27
N ARG A 50 -5.51 -7.82 2.90
CA ARG A 50 -6.61 -7.15 2.18
C ARG A 50 -6.08 -6.07 1.24
N ARG A 51 -5.15 -5.26 1.73
CA ARG A 51 -4.51 -4.15 1.00
C ARG A 51 -3.65 -4.63 -0.18
N ASN A 52 -2.87 -5.71 -0.03
CA ASN A 52 -2.13 -6.32 -1.14
C ASN A 52 -3.07 -6.92 -2.21
N ARG A 53 -4.23 -7.44 -1.79
CA ARG A 53 -5.28 -7.94 -2.69
C ARG A 53 -5.93 -6.80 -3.48
N GLU A 54 -6.21 -5.67 -2.84
CA GLU A 54 -6.72 -4.46 -3.51
C GLU A 54 -5.71 -3.91 -4.54
N TYR A 55 -4.43 -3.86 -4.18
CA TYR A 55 -3.35 -3.48 -5.10
C TYR A 55 -3.29 -4.37 -6.37
N MET A 56 -3.58 -5.66 -6.24
CA MET A 56 -3.61 -6.60 -7.36
C MET A 56 -4.76 -6.42 -8.33
N LEU A 57 -5.95 -6.11 -7.81
CA LEU A 57 -7.10 -5.80 -8.64
C LEU A 57 -6.83 -4.55 -9.50
N ARG A 58 -6.14 -3.57 -8.91
CA ARG A 58 -5.79 -2.32 -9.57
C ARG A 58 -4.75 -2.43 -10.68
N LEU A 59 -3.77 -3.32 -10.56
CA LEU A 59 -2.80 -3.57 -11.63
C LEU A 59 -3.38 -4.40 -12.80
N GLY A 60 -4.68 -4.73 -12.79
CA GLY A 60 -5.32 -5.49 -13.86
C GLY A 60 -4.85 -6.94 -13.94
N LEU A 61 -4.47 -7.55 -12.80
CA LEU A 61 -3.98 -8.92 -12.69
C LEU A 61 -4.98 -9.84 -11.97
N PRO A 62 -6.21 -10.04 -12.48
CA PRO A 62 -7.27 -10.79 -11.79
C PRO A 62 -6.89 -12.25 -11.50
N ALA A 63 -6.22 -12.92 -12.45
CA ALA A 63 -5.78 -14.32 -12.27
C ALA A 63 -4.85 -14.53 -11.06
N ALA A 64 -4.11 -13.50 -10.67
CA ALA A 64 -3.23 -13.56 -9.52
C ALA A 64 -3.94 -13.17 -8.20
N ALA A 65 -5.01 -12.36 -8.26
CA ALA A 65 -5.94 -12.15 -7.15
C ALA A 65 -6.78 -13.41 -6.86
N ASP A 66 -7.19 -14.14 -7.90
CA ASP A 66 -7.91 -15.41 -7.78
C ASP A 66 -7.01 -16.53 -7.22
N ALA A 67 -5.74 -16.57 -7.61
CA ALA A 67 -4.76 -17.50 -7.03
C ALA A 67 -4.50 -17.24 -5.53
N LEU A 68 -4.55 -15.97 -5.09
CA LEU A 68 -4.50 -15.58 -3.67
C LEU A 68 -5.76 -16.05 -2.91
N ALA A 69 -6.95 -15.92 -3.53
CA ALA A 69 -8.19 -16.42 -2.95
C ALA A 69 -8.22 -17.97 -2.86
N ALA A 70 -7.70 -18.66 -3.87
CA ALA A 70 -7.59 -20.12 -3.89
C ALA A 70 -6.55 -20.66 -2.89
N ALA A 71 -5.46 -19.91 -2.63
CA ALA A 71 -4.47 -20.27 -1.60
C ALA A 71 -4.96 -20.03 -0.17
N ALA A 72 -5.94 -19.13 0.01
CA ALA A 72 -6.63 -18.89 1.29
C ALA A 72 -7.76 -19.89 1.57
N ALA A 73 -8.09 -20.78 0.62
CA ALA A 73 -9.08 -21.82 0.83
C ALA A 73 -8.53 -22.93 1.76
N PRO A 74 -9.32 -23.40 2.75
CA PRO A 74 -8.86 -24.41 3.69
C PRO A 74 -8.58 -25.74 2.96
N LYS A 75 -7.33 -26.21 3.00
CA LYS A 75 -6.97 -27.55 2.52
C LYS A 75 -7.26 -28.60 3.60
N LYS A 76 -7.84 -29.75 3.19
CA LYS A 76 -8.19 -30.89 4.05
C LYS A 76 -6.97 -31.38 4.84
N ALA A 77 -7.14 -31.54 6.16
CA ALA A 77 -6.09 -31.97 7.09
C ALA A 77 -5.78 -33.49 6.98
N PRO A 78 -4.53 -33.92 7.23
CA PRO A 78 -4.17 -35.33 7.34
C PRO A 78 -4.61 -35.94 8.69
N PRO A 79 -4.71 -37.28 8.82
CA PRO A 79 -5.24 -37.92 10.02
C PRO A 79 -4.31 -37.81 11.24
N ASN A 80 -4.95 -37.63 12.40
CA ASN A 80 -4.37 -37.27 13.70
C ASN A 80 -3.43 -38.34 14.28
N LYS A 81 -2.25 -37.94 14.78
CA LYS A 81 -1.47 -38.70 15.78
C LYS A 81 -1.60 -38.01 17.15
N ARG A 82 -2.16 -38.73 18.14
CA ARG A 82 -2.32 -38.27 19.52
C ARG A 82 -0.94 -38.05 20.18
N LYS A 83 -0.69 -36.86 20.75
CA LYS A 83 0.44 -36.60 21.66
C LYS A 83 -0.05 -36.57 23.11
N HIS A 84 0.71 -37.21 24.00
CA HIS A 84 0.49 -37.23 25.44
C HIS A 84 0.77 -35.86 26.07
N LYS A 85 -0.01 -35.53 27.11
CA LYS A 85 0.04 -34.28 27.87
C LYS A 85 1.08 -34.41 29.00
N THR A 86 2.17 -33.64 28.96
CA THR A 86 3.09 -33.46 30.09
C THR A 86 2.69 -32.20 30.86
N THR A 87 2.69 -32.26 32.19
CA THR A 87 2.37 -31.13 33.08
C THR A 87 3.55 -30.14 33.20
N PRO A 88 3.31 -28.84 33.43
CA PRO A 88 4.38 -27.84 33.53
C PRO A 88 5.07 -27.91 34.91
N SER A 89 6.41 -27.82 34.92
CA SER A 89 7.22 -27.58 36.13
C SER A 89 7.38 -26.07 36.42
N GLU A 90 7.63 -25.75 37.69
CA GLU A 90 7.70 -24.40 38.28
C GLU A 90 8.58 -23.37 37.53
N PRO A 91 8.22 -22.07 37.58
CA PRO A 91 8.94 -21.02 36.87
C PRO A 91 10.27 -20.66 37.55
N THR A 92 11.38 -20.94 36.87
CA THR A 92 12.71 -20.48 37.26
C THR A 92 13.08 -19.20 36.51
N ARG A 93 12.68 -18.00 37.00
CA ARG A 93 13.45 -16.74 36.86
C ARG A 93 12.84 -15.56 37.63
N ARG A 94 13.63 -14.94 38.52
CA ARG A 94 13.31 -13.69 39.24
C ARG A 94 13.74 -12.45 38.43
N SER A 95 12.88 -11.43 38.38
CA SER A 95 13.23 -10.06 37.92
C SER A 95 13.52 -9.16 39.14
N ALA A 96 14.55 -8.32 39.05
CA ALA A 96 15.19 -7.62 40.17
C ALA A 96 14.82 -6.12 40.30
N ARG A 97 13.67 -5.68 39.79
CA ARG A 97 13.31 -4.24 39.80
C ARG A 97 11.89 -4.00 40.29
N GLN A 98 11.74 -4.01 41.61
CA GLN A 98 10.84 -3.15 42.39
C GLN A 98 11.09 -3.49 43.87
N ARG A 99 11.84 -2.63 44.57
CA ARG A 99 11.99 -2.68 46.03
C ARG A 99 11.31 -1.42 46.57
N GLY A 100 10.29 -1.58 47.43
CA GLY A 100 9.83 -0.53 48.33
C GLY A 100 8.52 0.21 48.00
N ALA A 101 7.52 -0.44 47.43
CA ALA A 101 6.15 0.08 47.47
C ALA A 101 5.27 -0.86 48.30
N THR A 102 4.68 -0.37 49.38
CA THR A 102 3.66 -1.08 50.16
C THR A 102 2.34 -1.05 49.39
N ALA A 103 1.76 -2.21 49.13
CA ALA A 103 0.42 -2.32 48.56
C ALA A 103 -0.61 -1.90 49.62
N GLU A 104 -1.51 -0.98 49.27
CA GLU A 104 -2.53 -0.45 50.20
C GLU A 104 -3.77 -1.36 50.33
N PHE A 105 -3.79 -2.54 49.71
CA PHE A 105 -4.90 -3.50 49.84
C PHE A 105 -4.37 -4.94 49.88
N SER A 106 -4.95 -5.75 50.77
CA SER A 106 -4.62 -7.17 50.93
C SER A 106 -5.47 -8.04 50.00
N GLY A 107 -4.90 -9.13 49.48
CA GLY A 107 -5.58 -10.00 48.52
C GLY A 107 -6.88 -10.65 49.02
N GLU A 108 -7.10 -10.66 50.34
CA GLU A 108 -8.30 -11.22 50.96
C GLU A 108 -9.54 -10.31 50.79
N GLU A 109 -9.36 -9.02 50.48
CA GLU A 109 -10.46 -8.05 50.30
C GLU A 109 -11.04 -8.07 48.88
N ILE A 110 -10.29 -8.57 47.90
CA ILE A 110 -10.70 -8.63 46.49
C ILE A 110 -11.56 -9.88 46.23
N ASP A 111 -11.26 -11.00 46.92
CA ASP A 111 -12.00 -12.25 46.78
C ASP A 111 -13.39 -12.22 47.44
N ALA A 112 -13.65 -11.27 48.34
CA ALA A 112 -14.96 -11.11 49.00
C ALA A 112 -16.01 -10.37 48.14
N LEU A 113 -15.61 -9.77 47.01
CA LEU A 113 -16.51 -8.97 46.16
C LEU A 113 -17.11 -9.71 44.97
N ASP A 114 -16.70 -10.97 44.71
CA ASP A 114 -17.10 -11.74 43.52
C ASP A 114 -18.08 -12.92 43.82
N GLU A 115 -18.54 -13.05 45.07
CA GLU A 115 -19.41 -14.15 45.52
C GLU A 115 -20.93 -13.86 45.42
N ASP A 116 -21.37 -12.69 44.94
CA ASP A 116 -22.79 -12.26 45.06
C ASP A 116 -23.65 -12.34 43.78
N HIS A 117 -23.20 -12.97 42.69
CA HIS A 117 -24.04 -13.11 41.49
C HIS A 117 -24.08 -14.52 40.88
N LYS A 118 -24.65 -15.47 41.62
CA LYS A 118 -25.27 -16.69 41.04
C LYS A 118 -26.59 -17.07 41.76
N ASN A 119 -27.73 -16.79 41.11
CA ASN A 119 -28.80 -17.76 40.81
C ASN A 119 -30.16 -17.09 40.47
N HIS A 120 -30.70 -17.39 39.28
CA HIS A 120 -32.02 -18.02 39.07
C HIS A 120 -32.23 -18.35 37.55
N PRO A 121 -33.09 -19.32 37.17
CA PRO A 121 -32.76 -20.38 36.21
C PRO A 121 -33.73 -20.56 35.01
N ASN A 122 -33.29 -21.37 34.03
CA ASN A 122 -34.05 -22.10 32.98
C ASN A 122 -34.72 -21.20 31.90
N GLU A 123 -34.64 -21.46 30.59
CA GLU A 123 -34.97 -22.68 29.83
C GLU A 123 -34.33 -22.70 28.42
N GLY A 124 -34.04 -23.90 27.92
CA GLY A 124 -34.24 -24.27 26.50
C GLY A 124 -33.26 -23.76 25.44
N HIS A 125 -32.19 -24.52 25.19
CA HIS A 125 -31.86 -25.15 23.88
C HIS A 125 -30.37 -25.52 23.82
N ALA A 126 -30.08 -26.81 24.03
CA ALA A 126 -28.78 -27.38 23.78
C ALA A 126 -28.51 -27.41 22.26
N ALA A 127 -27.75 -26.43 21.77
CA ALA A 127 -27.00 -26.54 20.52
C ALA A 127 -25.53 -26.72 20.88
N VAL A 128 -25.04 -27.96 20.75
CA VAL A 128 -23.61 -28.29 20.84
C VAL A 128 -22.89 -27.52 19.73
N ARG A 129 -22.29 -26.38 20.07
CA ARG A 129 -21.37 -25.67 19.18
C ARG A 129 -20.00 -26.35 19.33
N GLU A 130 -19.69 -27.23 18.39
CA GLU A 130 -18.33 -27.73 18.21
C GLU A 130 -17.34 -26.54 18.11
N PRO A 131 -16.16 -26.60 18.74
CA PRO A 131 -15.14 -25.59 18.54
C PRO A 131 -14.63 -25.70 17.11
N GLN A 132 -15.08 -24.80 16.23
CA GLN A 132 -14.50 -24.62 14.91
C GLN A 132 -13.04 -24.15 15.06
N LEU A 133 -12.12 -25.11 15.10
CA LEU A 133 -10.69 -24.89 14.95
C LEU A 133 -10.42 -24.48 13.50
N LYS A 134 -10.60 -23.18 13.20
CA LYS A 134 -10.04 -22.58 11.98
C LYS A 134 -8.53 -22.62 12.12
N ALA A 135 -7.85 -23.43 11.30
CA ALA A 135 -6.40 -23.50 11.25
C ALA A 135 -5.83 -22.11 10.97
N THR A 136 -5.20 -21.50 11.97
CA THR A 136 -4.52 -20.21 11.81
C THR A 136 -3.24 -20.45 10.99
N ARG A 137 -3.15 -19.82 9.82
CA ARG A 137 -1.96 -19.88 8.96
C ARG A 137 -0.82 -19.17 9.67
N SER A 138 0.40 -19.73 9.65
CA SER A 138 1.52 -19.18 10.43
C SER A 138 1.98 -17.81 9.90
N GLU A 139 2.56 -17.00 10.78
CA GLU A 139 3.10 -15.69 10.43
C GLU A 139 4.16 -15.76 9.31
N ALA A 140 5.02 -16.76 9.38
CA ALA A 140 6.06 -16.99 8.38
C ALA A 140 5.47 -17.34 7.00
N ASP A 141 4.37 -18.10 6.97
CA ASP A 141 3.78 -18.59 5.72
C ASP A 141 3.19 -17.46 4.88
N MET A 142 2.54 -16.47 5.50
CA MET A 142 1.94 -15.37 4.72
C MET A 142 2.97 -14.29 4.35
N LEU A 143 4.05 -14.11 5.14
CA LEU A 143 5.17 -13.26 4.72
C LEU A 143 5.85 -13.88 3.50
N ALA A 144 6.13 -15.19 3.53
CA ALA A 144 6.69 -15.91 2.39
C ALA A 144 5.79 -15.86 1.15
N GLU A 145 4.46 -15.96 1.33
CA GLU A 145 3.50 -15.80 0.24
C GLU A 145 3.52 -14.39 -0.36
N THR A 146 3.57 -13.37 0.50
CA THR A 146 3.66 -11.97 0.07
C THR A 146 4.95 -11.70 -0.70
N GLN A 147 6.08 -12.25 -0.23
CA GLN A 147 7.38 -12.13 -0.93
C GLN A 147 7.35 -12.80 -2.29
N ARG A 148 6.90 -14.06 -2.37
CA ARG A 148 6.75 -14.78 -3.64
C ARG A 148 5.80 -14.09 -4.61
N TRP A 149 4.78 -13.42 -4.08
CA TRP A 149 3.86 -12.63 -4.89
C TRP A 149 4.53 -11.36 -5.42
N LEU A 150 5.22 -10.59 -4.57
CA LEU A 150 5.98 -9.40 -4.99
C LEU A 150 7.00 -9.78 -6.07
N GLU A 151 7.71 -10.88 -5.90
CA GLU A 151 8.65 -11.41 -6.90
C GLU A 151 7.96 -11.68 -8.24
N ARG A 152 6.82 -12.39 -8.25
CA ARG A 152 6.08 -12.70 -9.48
C ARG A 152 5.53 -11.45 -10.16
N SER A 153 4.91 -10.55 -9.39
CA SER A 153 4.35 -9.30 -9.91
C SER A 153 5.45 -8.41 -10.48
N ARG A 154 6.57 -8.24 -9.77
CA ARG A 154 7.74 -7.50 -10.27
C ARG A 154 8.33 -8.16 -11.50
N ALA A 155 8.45 -9.49 -11.54
CA ALA A 155 8.97 -10.20 -12.69
C ALA A 155 8.12 -9.97 -13.94
N ALA A 156 6.80 -9.77 -13.82
CA ALA A 156 5.95 -9.37 -14.93
C ALA A 156 6.14 -7.89 -15.32
N LEU A 157 6.15 -7.00 -14.33
CA LEU A 157 6.26 -5.54 -14.53
C LEU A 157 7.62 -5.09 -15.06
N LEU A 158 8.70 -5.84 -14.76
CA LEU A 158 10.06 -5.54 -15.21
C LEU A 158 10.38 -6.10 -16.59
N LYS A 159 9.47 -6.84 -17.24
CA LYS A 159 9.70 -7.36 -18.59
C LYS A 159 9.85 -6.20 -19.57
N LEU A 160 10.95 -6.19 -20.28
CA LEU A 160 11.24 -5.21 -21.34
C LEU A 160 11.25 -5.90 -22.70
N PRO A 161 10.96 -5.14 -23.77
CA PRO A 161 11.18 -5.64 -25.12
C PRO A 161 12.67 -6.00 -25.31
N PRO A 162 12.99 -6.97 -26.18
CA PRO A 162 14.37 -7.33 -26.48
C PRO A 162 15.20 -6.11 -26.87
N ALA A 163 16.47 -6.09 -26.47
CA ALA A 163 17.43 -5.01 -26.76
C ALA A 163 17.51 -4.65 -28.26
N ALA A 164 17.37 -5.65 -29.14
CA ALA A 164 17.39 -5.52 -30.60
C ALA A 164 16.06 -5.03 -31.21
N SER A 165 15.06 -4.71 -30.40
CA SER A 165 13.78 -4.19 -30.87
C SER A 165 13.94 -2.81 -31.52
N SER A 166 13.09 -2.50 -32.50
CA SER A 166 13.04 -1.20 -33.16
C SER A 166 12.72 -0.06 -32.18
N GLY A 167 13.12 1.16 -32.51
CA GLY A 167 12.80 2.36 -31.74
C GLY A 167 11.29 2.52 -31.50
N ASP A 168 10.46 2.20 -32.50
CA ASP A 168 9.00 2.27 -32.37
C ASP A 168 8.44 1.32 -31.32
N LYS A 169 9.01 0.12 -31.18
CA LYS A 169 8.62 -0.83 -30.12
C LYS A 169 8.96 -0.30 -28.73
N TRP A 170 10.13 0.35 -28.59
CA TRP A 170 10.50 1.00 -27.33
C TRP A 170 9.63 2.21 -27.02
N ALA A 171 9.22 2.98 -28.04
CA ALA A 171 8.29 4.09 -27.89
C ALA A 171 6.90 3.62 -27.47
N ALA A 172 6.38 2.57 -28.12
CA ALA A 172 5.12 1.94 -27.76
C ALA A 172 5.16 1.35 -26.34
N GLU A 173 6.29 0.78 -25.91
CA GLU A 173 6.46 0.30 -24.55
C GLU A 173 6.48 1.44 -23.52
N ALA A 174 7.12 2.57 -23.83
CA ALA A 174 7.09 3.76 -22.98
C ALA A 174 5.65 4.27 -22.81
N GLU A 175 4.91 4.36 -23.92
CA GLU A 175 3.53 4.83 -23.95
C GLU A 175 2.58 3.88 -23.22
N ARG A 176 2.76 2.57 -23.40
CA ARG A 176 2.00 1.53 -22.65
C ARG A 176 2.20 1.64 -21.14
N ARG A 177 3.39 2.02 -20.69
CA ARG A 177 3.73 2.11 -19.26
C ARG A 177 3.34 3.43 -18.62
N TRP A 178 3.57 4.52 -19.34
CA TRP A 178 3.59 5.86 -18.77
C TRP A 178 2.59 6.82 -19.43
N GLY A 179 1.84 6.33 -20.41
CA GLY A 179 0.84 7.07 -21.18
C GLY A 179 1.45 7.91 -22.30
N GLN A 180 0.57 8.59 -23.05
CA GLN A 180 0.91 9.34 -24.27
C GLN A 180 1.91 10.48 -24.06
N GLU A 181 2.02 11.02 -22.84
CA GLU A 181 2.81 12.22 -22.59
C GLU A 181 4.32 11.98 -22.57
N VAL A 182 4.76 10.72 -22.64
CA VAL A 182 6.16 10.38 -22.92
C VAL A 182 6.63 10.91 -24.28
N ARG A 183 5.71 11.08 -25.24
CA ARG A 183 6.01 11.58 -26.58
C ARG A 183 6.51 13.03 -26.57
N ARG A 184 6.17 13.81 -25.54
CA ARG A 184 6.69 15.18 -25.37
C ARG A 184 8.21 15.22 -25.28
N ALA A 185 8.85 14.17 -24.77
CA ALA A 185 10.31 14.13 -24.62
C ALA A 185 11.05 14.09 -25.96
N ALA A 186 10.41 13.58 -27.01
CA ALA A 186 11.03 13.45 -28.33
C ALA A 186 11.04 14.76 -29.13
N ASP A 187 10.05 15.64 -28.92
CA ASP A 187 9.95 17.01 -29.49
C ASP A 187 10.41 17.12 -30.97
N GLY A 188 9.96 16.18 -31.81
CA GLY A 188 10.26 16.16 -33.25
C GLY A 188 11.72 15.85 -33.64
N LYS A 189 12.57 15.42 -32.70
CA LYS A 189 13.98 15.10 -32.92
C LYS A 189 14.21 13.59 -32.97
N SER A 190 15.37 13.20 -33.50
CA SER A 190 15.89 11.83 -33.32
C SER A 190 16.02 11.53 -31.83
N PHE A 191 15.30 10.51 -31.36
CA PHE A 191 15.15 10.22 -29.93
C PHE A 191 15.44 8.76 -29.62
N ASP A 192 16.30 8.52 -28.63
CA ASP A 192 16.66 7.18 -28.19
C ASP A 192 15.64 6.65 -27.16
N TRP A 193 14.58 6.04 -27.68
CA TRP A 193 13.51 5.42 -26.88
C TRP A 193 14.00 4.30 -25.97
N ARG A 194 15.05 3.56 -26.38
CA ARG A 194 15.60 2.50 -25.55
C ARG A 194 16.26 3.10 -24.30
N LYS A 195 17.12 4.11 -24.48
CA LYS A 195 17.75 4.81 -23.36
C LYS A 195 16.72 5.50 -22.48
N TYR A 196 15.69 6.11 -23.07
CA TYR A 196 14.57 6.72 -22.34
C TYR A 196 13.89 5.73 -21.39
N VAL A 197 13.49 4.57 -21.90
CA VAL A 197 12.84 3.52 -21.11
C VAL A 197 13.79 2.97 -20.06
N GLN A 198 15.01 2.57 -20.45
CA GLN A 198 15.97 1.98 -19.53
C GLN A 198 16.34 2.90 -18.37
N SER A 199 16.47 4.21 -18.60
CA SER A 199 16.76 5.18 -17.54
C SER A 199 15.65 5.28 -16.48
N ARG A 200 14.39 4.95 -16.82
CA ARG A 200 13.24 4.99 -15.91
C ARG A 200 12.95 3.64 -15.27
N MET A 201 13.48 2.58 -15.85
CA MET A 201 13.36 1.25 -15.29
C MET A 201 14.23 1.09 -14.05
N SER A 202 13.72 0.27 -13.16
CA SER A 202 14.36 -0.10 -11.91
C SER A 202 15.01 -1.48 -12.02
N SER A 203 15.92 -1.76 -11.09
CA SER A 203 16.50 -3.06 -10.81
C SER A 203 16.33 -3.32 -9.32
N PRO A 204 15.11 -3.64 -8.87
CA PRO A 204 14.82 -3.70 -7.45
C PRO A 204 15.43 -4.94 -6.81
N PRO A 205 15.95 -4.84 -5.57
CA PRO A 205 16.41 -5.99 -4.81
C PRO A 205 15.25 -6.94 -4.47
N PRO A 206 15.54 -8.18 -4.05
CA PRO A 206 14.51 -9.11 -3.61
C PRO A 206 13.67 -8.52 -2.47
N PRO A 207 12.38 -8.90 -2.35
CA PRO A 207 11.54 -8.44 -1.25
C PRO A 207 12.12 -8.83 0.11
N SER A 208 12.16 -7.87 1.03
CA SER A 208 12.63 -8.04 2.39
C SER A 208 11.53 -8.53 3.31
N PRO A 209 11.86 -9.02 4.53
CA PRO A 209 10.86 -9.33 5.54
C PRO A 209 10.28 -8.07 6.21
N HIS A 210 10.73 -6.86 5.84
CA HIS A 210 10.35 -5.61 6.50
C HIS A 210 9.05 -4.99 5.95
N GLY A 211 8.60 -5.41 4.75
CA GLY A 211 7.33 -4.95 4.19
C GLY A 211 7.27 -3.44 3.95
N LEU A 212 8.37 -2.85 3.49
CA LEU A 212 8.46 -1.40 3.29
C LEU A 212 7.59 -0.97 2.10
N LEU A 213 6.92 0.17 2.21
CA LEU A 213 6.04 0.67 1.14
C LEU A 213 6.80 0.86 -0.18
N GLN A 214 8.07 1.24 -0.11
CA GLN A 214 8.96 1.35 -1.26
C GLN A 214 9.02 0.05 -2.07
N GLU A 215 8.99 -1.10 -1.43
CA GLU A 215 9.11 -2.39 -2.10
C GLU A 215 7.92 -2.67 -3.04
N PHE A 216 6.73 -2.17 -2.70
CA PHE A 216 5.55 -2.35 -3.55
C PHE A 216 5.65 -1.57 -4.86
N TYR A 217 6.34 -0.42 -4.85
CA TYR A 217 6.40 0.50 -5.99
C TYR A 217 7.77 0.51 -6.68
N ALA A 218 8.74 -0.25 -6.18
CA ALA A 218 10.12 -0.23 -6.66
C ALA A 218 10.32 -0.68 -8.11
N PHE A 219 9.34 -1.35 -8.72
CA PHE A 219 9.41 -1.79 -10.13
C PHE A 219 9.36 -0.62 -11.12
N ASP A 220 8.85 0.53 -10.70
CA ASP A 220 8.75 1.73 -11.52
C ASP A 220 9.29 2.93 -10.75
N THR A 221 10.24 3.65 -11.34
CA THR A 221 10.91 4.75 -10.66
C THR A 221 9.94 5.90 -10.33
N TRP A 222 8.98 6.20 -11.20
CA TRP A 222 7.99 7.25 -10.93
C TRP A 222 7.10 6.84 -9.76
N GLN A 223 6.56 5.62 -9.76
CA GLN A 223 5.72 5.15 -8.66
C GLN A 223 6.48 5.14 -7.33
N LEU A 224 7.74 4.71 -7.31
CA LEU A 224 8.56 4.76 -6.10
C LEU A 224 8.70 6.20 -5.58
N LEU A 225 9.05 7.15 -6.46
CA LEU A 225 9.27 8.54 -6.07
C LEU A 225 7.98 9.21 -5.58
N ILE A 226 6.86 8.97 -6.25
CA ILE A 226 5.54 9.45 -5.80
C ILE A 226 5.19 8.84 -4.44
N ALA A 227 5.40 7.53 -4.25
CA ALA A 227 5.19 6.91 -2.95
C ALA A 227 6.05 7.57 -1.87
N CYS A 228 7.33 7.85 -2.14
CA CYS A 228 8.23 8.56 -1.22
C CYS A 228 7.74 9.97 -0.85
N VAL A 229 7.24 10.73 -1.83
CA VAL A 229 6.66 12.07 -1.61
C VAL A 229 5.43 11.98 -0.71
N LEU A 230 4.52 11.05 -1.00
CA LEU A 230 3.26 10.90 -0.27
C LEU A 230 3.48 10.37 1.16
N MET A 231 4.44 9.46 1.36
CA MET A 231 4.73 8.91 2.69
C MET A 231 5.56 9.82 3.60
N SER A 232 6.22 10.83 3.03
CA SER A 232 7.08 11.74 3.79
C SER A 232 6.30 12.45 4.89
N ARG A 233 6.88 12.46 6.11
CA ARG A 233 6.30 13.09 7.31
C ARG A 233 4.90 12.56 7.70
N VAL A 234 4.60 11.30 7.38
CA VAL A 234 3.39 10.60 7.84
C VAL A 234 3.79 9.39 8.68
N SER A 235 3.29 9.33 9.92
CA SER A 235 3.58 8.25 10.86
C SER A 235 2.80 6.97 10.49
N SER A 236 1.47 7.09 10.37
CA SER A 236 0.56 5.98 10.12
C SER A 236 0.87 5.26 8.80
N TRP A 237 1.33 4.01 8.90
CA TRP A 237 1.55 3.15 7.74
C TRP A 237 0.27 2.96 6.95
N ASP A 238 -0.84 2.76 7.66
CA ASP A 238 -2.12 2.49 7.04
C ASP A 238 -2.66 3.70 6.27
N THR A 239 -2.54 4.92 6.82
CA THR A 239 -2.89 6.15 6.11
C THR A 239 -2.04 6.33 4.85
N LYS A 240 -0.71 6.14 4.97
CA LYS A 240 0.20 6.19 3.81
C LYS A 240 -0.21 5.21 2.74
N HIS A 241 -0.41 3.96 3.12
CA HIS A 241 -0.74 2.89 2.19
C HIS A 241 -2.06 3.17 1.47
N ARG A 242 -3.13 3.48 2.21
CA ARG A 242 -4.45 3.77 1.63
C ARG A 242 -4.39 4.95 0.66
N CYS A 243 -3.73 6.05 1.02
CA CYS A 243 -3.64 7.22 0.14
C CYS A 243 -2.78 6.98 -1.11
N ILE A 244 -1.61 6.32 -0.97
CA ILE A 244 -0.78 5.96 -2.14
C ILE A 244 -1.54 4.97 -3.03
N SER A 245 -2.31 4.06 -2.41
CA SER A 245 -3.14 3.13 -3.14
C SER A 245 -4.31 3.83 -3.86
N ALA A 246 -4.99 4.78 -3.25
CA ALA A 246 -6.02 5.55 -3.96
C ALA A 246 -5.39 6.44 -5.06
N PHE A 247 -4.15 6.92 -4.88
CA PHE A 247 -3.48 7.81 -5.82
C PHE A 247 -3.27 7.16 -7.19
N PHE A 248 -2.50 6.07 -7.32
CA PHE A 248 -2.36 5.42 -8.64
C PHE A 248 -3.61 4.62 -9.06
N GLU A 249 -4.68 4.57 -8.27
CA GLU A 249 -5.95 3.99 -8.73
C GLU A 249 -6.61 5.01 -9.65
N ARG A 250 -6.62 6.25 -9.19
CA ARG A 250 -7.10 7.40 -9.94
C ARG A 250 -6.13 7.82 -11.05
N PHE A 251 -4.83 7.73 -10.81
CA PHE A 251 -3.77 8.18 -11.71
C PHE A 251 -2.73 7.06 -11.96
N PRO A 252 -3.08 6.02 -12.73
CA PRO A 252 -2.22 4.85 -12.88
C PRO A 252 -0.90 5.15 -13.60
N THR A 253 -0.86 6.19 -14.45
CA THR A 253 0.35 6.60 -15.17
C THR A 253 0.76 8.05 -14.85
N PRO A 254 2.03 8.43 -15.07
CA PRO A 254 2.45 9.82 -15.01
C PRO A 254 1.70 10.72 -16.01
N SER A 255 1.25 10.21 -17.17
CA SER A 255 0.40 11.00 -18.08
C SER A 255 -0.95 11.34 -17.43
N ASP A 256 -1.59 10.37 -16.76
CA ASP A 256 -2.85 10.62 -16.04
C ASP A 256 -2.66 11.64 -14.92
N ALA A 257 -1.55 11.51 -14.17
CA ALA A 257 -1.21 12.48 -13.13
C ALA A 257 -0.91 13.87 -13.71
N LEU A 258 -0.27 13.97 -14.89
CA LEU A 258 -0.03 15.27 -15.53
C LEU A 258 -1.34 15.97 -15.94
N HIS A 259 -2.36 15.21 -16.34
CA HIS A 259 -3.66 15.74 -16.74
C HIS A 259 -4.62 15.99 -15.57
N ALA A 260 -4.31 15.48 -14.39
CA ALA A 260 -5.15 15.64 -13.22
C ALA A 260 -5.18 17.10 -12.74
N THR A 261 -6.35 17.57 -12.32
CA THR A 261 -6.44 18.89 -11.69
C THR A 261 -5.92 18.85 -10.26
N SER A 262 -5.50 20.01 -9.75
CA SER A 262 -5.08 20.17 -8.36
C SER A 262 -6.12 19.64 -7.38
N GLU A 263 -7.41 19.90 -7.64
CA GLU A 263 -8.53 19.46 -6.79
C GLU A 263 -8.62 17.93 -6.75
N GLN A 264 -8.49 17.26 -7.90
CA GLN A 264 -8.54 15.80 -7.98
C GLN A 264 -7.37 15.14 -7.24
N MET A 265 -6.17 15.72 -7.33
CA MET A 265 -5.01 15.23 -6.58
C MET A 265 -5.19 15.44 -5.07
N LEU A 266 -5.65 16.63 -4.67
CA LEU A 266 -5.84 16.99 -3.27
C LEU A 266 -6.93 16.16 -2.59
N GLU A 267 -7.99 15.80 -3.30
CA GLU A 267 -9.05 14.92 -2.81
C GLU A 267 -8.47 13.59 -2.30
N VAL A 268 -7.52 13.01 -3.03
CA VAL A 268 -6.88 11.74 -2.66
C VAL A 268 -5.84 11.92 -1.56
N MET A 269 -5.12 13.05 -1.57
CA MET A 269 -4.05 13.35 -0.61
C MET A 269 -4.55 13.95 0.71
N LYS A 270 -5.84 14.30 0.81
CA LYS A 270 -6.45 14.97 1.96
C LYS A 270 -6.10 14.33 3.32
N PRO A 271 -6.08 13.00 3.49
CA PRO A 271 -5.75 12.40 4.79
C PRO A 271 -4.29 12.56 5.22
N LEU A 272 -3.38 12.92 4.29
CA LEU A 272 -1.95 12.98 4.56
C LEU A 272 -1.48 14.37 5.06
N GLY A 273 -2.25 15.44 4.82
CA GLY A 273 -1.85 16.84 5.09
C GLY A 273 -0.86 17.42 4.07
N LEU A 274 -0.19 18.54 4.42
CA LEU A 274 0.88 19.18 3.61
C LEU A 274 0.54 19.39 2.13
N PHE A 275 -0.72 19.74 1.86
CA PHE A 275 -1.36 19.73 0.54
C PHE A 275 -0.56 20.43 -0.55
N GLU A 276 -0.30 21.73 -0.41
CA GLU A 276 0.42 22.54 -1.41
C GLU A 276 1.80 21.98 -1.73
N ASN A 277 2.57 21.61 -0.70
CA ASN A 277 3.92 21.09 -0.87
C ASN A 277 3.91 19.72 -1.55
N ARG A 278 2.96 18.85 -1.20
CA ARG A 278 2.83 17.53 -1.82
C ARG A 278 2.37 17.62 -3.25
N LEU A 279 1.36 18.43 -3.53
CA LEU A 279 0.88 18.68 -4.88
C LEU A 279 2.02 19.14 -5.77
N ARG A 280 2.76 20.18 -5.35
CA ARG A 280 3.92 20.68 -6.09
C ARG A 280 5.02 19.63 -6.27
N SER A 281 5.25 18.79 -5.26
CA SER A 281 6.22 17.70 -5.34
C SER A 281 5.81 16.62 -6.34
N VAL A 282 4.54 16.21 -6.34
CA VAL A 282 3.99 15.23 -7.29
C VAL A 282 4.05 15.77 -8.71
N THR A 283 3.65 17.02 -8.93
CA THR A 283 3.75 17.68 -10.24
C THR A 283 5.20 17.74 -10.71
N ALA A 284 6.14 18.21 -9.88
CA ALA A 284 7.55 18.32 -10.27
C ALA A 284 8.20 16.98 -10.61
N VAL A 285 7.90 15.92 -9.84
CA VAL A 285 8.38 14.56 -10.14
C VAL A 285 7.80 14.08 -11.46
N THR A 286 6.51 14.27 -11.68
CA THR A 286 5.80 13.81 -12.89
C THR A 286 6.29 14.53 -14.15
N GLU A 287 6.39 15.85 -14.12
CA GLU A 287 6.91 16.66 -15.23
C GLU A 287 8.35 16.28 -15.57
N ARG A 288 9.23 16.19 -14.56
CA ARG A 288 10.62 15.78 -14.78
C ARG A 288 10.71 14.37 -15.35
N PHE A 289 9.87 13.46 -14.84
CA PHE A 289 9.82 12.08 -15.29
C PHE A 289 9.36 11.95 -16.74
N LEU A 290 8.44 12.79 -17.21
CA LEU A 290 7.99 12.75 -18.60
C LEU A 290 8.98 13.46 -19.53
N ALA A 291 9.48 14.64 -19.15
CA ALA A 291 10.24 15.51 -20.04
C ALA A 291 11.72 15.14 -20.24
N ALA A 292 12.39 14.55 -19.24
CA ALA A 292 13.83 14.33 -19.33
C ALA A 292 14.21 13.26 -20.38
N PRO A 293 15.13 13.50 -21.33
CA PRO A 293 15.54 12.45 -22.26
C PRO A 293 16.15 11.22 -21.55
N VAL A 294 16.92 11.47 -20.49
CA VAL A 294 17.48 10.46 -19.58
C VAL A 294 17.02 10.83 -18.17
N PHE A 295 16.34 9.92 -17.50
CA PHE A 295 15.82 10.18 -16.16
C PHE A 295 16.89 9.95 -15.10
N GLU A 296 17.27 11.03 -14.43
CA GLU A 296 18.24 11.03 -13.34
C GLU A 296 17.64 11.72 -12.12
N VAL A 297 18.01 11.22 -10.94
CA VAL A 297 17.60 11.77 -9.65
C VAL A 297 18.87 12.05 -8.86
N GLY A 298 18.99 13.25 -8.31
CA GLY A 298 20.10 13.59 -7.43
C GLY A 298 19.76 14.74 -6.49
N LEU A 299 20.76 15.10 -5.68
CA LEU A 299 20.66 16.23 -4.75
C LEU A 299 21.33 17.50 -5.30
N GLU A 300 22.15 17.35 -6.35
CA GLU A 300 22.83 18.46 -7.04
C GLU A 300 21.84 19.32 -7.84
N PRO A 301 22.05 20.66 -7.93
CA PRO A 301 21.07 21.58 -8.53
C PRO A 301 20.61 21.23 -9.95
N ASN A 302 21.45 20.60 -10.77
CA ASN A 302 21.16 20.22 -12.16
C ASN A 302 20.24 18.99 -12.31
N VAL A 303 20.21 18.11 -11.30
CA VAL A 303 19.42 16.86 -11.29
C VAL A 303 18.43 16.81 -10.12
N LYS A 304 18.37 17.89 -9.32
CA LYS A 304 17.47 18.03 -8.19
C LYS A 304 16.03 18.16 -8.66
N ILE A 305 15.17 17.34 -8.09
CA ILE A 305 13.72 17.41 -8.30
C ILE A 305 13.09 18.00 -7.04
N TYR A 306 12.19 18.98 -7.20
CA TYR A 306 11.44 19.53 -6.08
C TYR A 306 10.64 18.41 -5.38
N GLY A 307 10.64 18.41 -4.04
CA GLY A 307 10.01 17.36 -3.23
C GLY A 307 10.86 16.11 -2.98
N ILE A 308 11.92 15.88 -3.75
CA ILE A 308 12.82 14.74 -3.54
C ILE A 308 14.02 15.15 -2.69
N GLY A 309 13.89 14.99 -1.37
CA GLY A 309 14.99 15.16 -0.40
C GLY A 309 15.91 13.93 -0.31
N ALA A 310 16.80 13.92 0.69
CA ALA A 310 17.72 12.80 0.96
C ALA A 310 16.96 11.46 1.07
N PHE A 311 15.87 11.41 1.83
CA PHE A 311 15.05 10.20 1.97
C PHE A 311 14.56 9.61 0.63
N GLY A 312 14.04 10.46 -0.27
CA GLY A 312 13.54 10.01 -1.57
C GLY A 312 14.67 9.57 -2.50
N PHE A 313 15.78 10.31 -2.50
CA PHE A 313 16.96 9.96 -3.28
C PHE A 313 17.61 8.66 -2.80
N GLU A 314 17.81 8.49 -1.49
CA GLU A 314 18.34 7.26 -0.90
C GLU A 314 17.41 6.06 -1.16
N SER A 315 16.09 6.26 -1.10
CA SER A 315 15.11 5.24 -1.48
C SER A 315 15.26 4.87 -2.96
N PHE A 316 15.38 5.83 -3.86
CA PHE A 316 15.62 5.55 -5.28
C PHE A 316 16.91 4.74 -5.50
N LYS A 317 18.01 5.10 -4.85
CA LYS A 317 19.28 4.37 -4.95
C LYS A 317 19.14 2.92 -4.46
N LEU A 318 18.54 2.71 -3.30
CA LEU A 318 18.37 1.37 -2.73
C LEU A 318 17.39 0.51 -3.52
N PHE A 319 16.19 1.03 -3.80
CA PHE A 319 15.08 0.24 -4.32
C PHE A 319 14.99 0.22 -5.84
N CYS A 320 15.45 1.26 -6.55
CA CYS A 320 15.46 1.24 -8.01
C CYS A 320 16.81 0.93 -8.62
N ARG A 321 17.94 1.13 -7.91
CA ARG A 321 19.28 0.86 -8.45
C ARG A 321 20.03 -0.25 -7.73
N ALA A 322 19.46 -0.81 -6.66
CA ALA A 322 20.13 -1.78 -5.79
C ALA A 322 21.52 -1.32 -5.32
N ASP A 323 21.75 0.00 -5.21
CA ASP A 323 23.05 0.55 -4.84
C ASP A 323 23.26 0.48 -3.33
N LEU A 324 24.28 -0.27 -2.92
CA LEU A 324 24.67 -0.51 -1.53
C LEU A 324 25.98 0.20 -1.13
N SER A 325 26.53 1.04 -2.02
CA SER A 325 27.81 1.75 -1.84
C SER A 325 27.79 2.84 -0.76
N PHE A 326 26.61 3.16 -0.22
CA PHE A 326 26.43 4.23 0.77
C PHE A 326 25.64 3.73 2.00
N THR A 327 25.62 4.56 3.04
CA THR A 327 24.83 4.35 4.25
C THR A 327 23.71 5.38 4.29
N PRO A 328 22.43 4.97 4.21
CA PRO A 328 21.29 5.88 4.29
C PRO A 328 21.24 6.63 5.62
N GLN A 329 20.58 7.77 5.65
CA GLN A 329 20.37 8.53 6.90
C GLN A 329 19.15 7.99 7.68
N ASP A 330 18.09 7.62 6.97
CA ASP A 330 16.85 7.11 7.56
C ASP A 330 17.03 5.75 8.24
N ALA A 331 16.44 5.58 9.43
CA ALA A 331 16.61 4.36 10.23
C ALA A 331 16.01 3.10 9.57
N THR A 332 14.91 3.27 8.84
CA THR A 332 14.24 2.19 8.11
C THR A 332 15.08 1.77 6.91
N LEU A 333 15.60 2.75 6.16
CA LEU A 333 16.51 2.50 5.04
C LEU A 333 17.83 1.86 5.48
N LYS A 334 18.40 2.26 6.64
CA LYS A 334 19.58 1.61 7.23
C LYS A 334 19.32 0.14 7.53
N THR A 335 18.17 -0.17 8.14
CA THR A 335 17.77 -1.55 8.46
C THR A 335 17.66 -2.39 7.19
N PHE A 336 16.99 -1.85 6.17
CA PHE A 336 16.86 -2.50 4.86
C PHE A 336 18.21 -2.71 4.18
N SER A 337 19.07 -1.68 4.12
CA SER A 337 20.40 -1.77 3.50
C SER A 337 21.27 -2.83 4.19
N ALA A 338 21.26 -2.90 5.53
CA ALA A 338 21.97 -3.92 6.29
C ALA A 338 21.42 -5.33 6.05
N TRP A 339 20.10 -5.48 5.88
CA TRP A 339 19.50 -6.74 5.46
C TRP A 339 19.96 -7.14 4.05
N GLN A 340 19.87 -6.22 3.07
CA GLN A 340 20.21 -6.49 1.68
C GLN A 340 21.68 -6.88 1.50
N LYS A 341 22.61 -6.21 2.20
CA LYS A 341 24.04 -6.57 2.21
C LYS A 341 24.28 -8.00 2.70
N ARG A 342 23.60 -8.41 3.78
CA ARG A 342 23.68 -9.78 4.31
C ARG A 342 23.07 -10.81 3.37
N HIS A 343 21.98 -10.46 2.69
CA HIS A 343 21.33 -11.34 1.71
C HIS A 343 22.19 -11.52 0.46
N ALA A 344 22.77 -10.44 -0.08
CA ALA A 344 23.64 -10.50 -1.25
C ALA A 344 24.87 -11.40 -1.01
N LYS A 345 25.52 -11.26 0.16
CA LYS A 345 26.65 -12.11 0.54
C LYS A 345 26.27 -13.60 0.61
N LYS A 346 25.11 -13.92 1.20
CA LYS A 346 24.63 -15.31 1.29
C LYS A 346 24.36 -15.96 -0.07
N GLU A 347 23.92 -15.19 -1.05
CA GLU A 347 23.70 -15.69 -2.41
C GLU A 347 25.02 -15.83 -3.18
N GLU A 348 26.05 -15.03 -2.87
CA GLU A 348 27.39 -15.18 -3.45
C GLU A 348 28.15 -16.38 -2.87
N ASP A 349 27.96 -16.66 -1.58
CA ASP A 349 28.56 -17.80 -0.88
C ASP A 349 27.88 -19.16 -1.23
N ARG A 350 26.78 -19.17 -1.98
CA ARG A 350 25.96 -20.34 -2.31
C ARG A 350 26.14 -20.77 -3.76
#